data_AF-A0AB35IPI0-F1
#
_entry.id   AF-A0AB35IPI0-F1
#
_cell.length_a   1.000
_cell.length_b   1.000
_cell.length_c   1.000
_cell.angle_alpha   90.00
_cell.angle_beta   90.00
_cell.angle_gamma   90.00
#
_symmetry.space_group_name_H-M   'P 1'
#
loop_
_entity.id
_entity.type
_entity.pdbx_description
1 polymer ?
#
loop_
_entity_poly.entity_id
_entity_poly.type
_entity_poly.pdbx_seq_one_letter_code
_entity_poly.pdbx_strand_id
1 'polypeptide(L)'
;MKIRGNIYFKSFSVLSFIIIAIFFIKEIFNIDLMIGDWEYLIALFISITYCFILMIYYEIYPLTKARYRLLFIFFGLYGFGFFGLYLFLIINGKPLIIDNQLSVLGCELIFTSFYIIIFITYVIKVIYNHYHQDDDN
;
A
#
# COMPACT_ATOMS: atom_id res chain seq x y z
N MET A 1 25.28 -3.05 9.37
CA MET A 1 25.16 -2.11 8.22
C MET A 1 24.91 -2.77 6.83
N LYS A 2 24.69 -4.09 6.71
CA LYS A 2 24.55 -4.80 5.41
C LYS A 2 23.11 -4.96 4.86
N ILE A 3 22.09 -4.68 5.67
CA ILE A 3 20.68 -5.02 5.34
C ILE A 3 20.01 -3.96 4.43
N ARG A 4 20.48 -2.70 4.47
CA ARG A 4 19.82 -1.58 3.78
C ARG A 4 19.77 -1.74 2.25
N GLY A 5 20.83 -2.27 1.62
CA GLY A 5 20.88 -2.46 0.17
C GLY A 5 20.00 -3.62 -0.34
N ASN A 6 19.76 -4.64 0.49
CA ASN A 6 19.00 -5.83 0.10
C ASN A 6 17.49 -5.57 0.00
N ILE A 7 16.99 -4.56 0.72
CA ILE A 7 15.55 -4.28 0.77
C ILE A 7 15.10 -3.55 -0.49
N TYR A 8 15.84 -2.56 -0.98
CA TYR A 8 15.56 -1.94 -2.27
C TYR A 8 15.69 -2.93 -3.43
N PHE A 9 16.66 -3.85 -3.37
CA PHE A 9 16.82 -4.90 -4.38
C PHE A 9 15.67 -5.91 -4.36
N LYS A 10 15.20 -6.33 -3.17
CA LYS A 10 13.99 -7.17 -3.03
C LYS A 10 12.73 -6.45 -3.50
N SER A 11 12.53 -5.19 -3.13
CA SER A 11 11.36 -4.41 -3.59
C SER A 11 11.37 -4.20 -5.11
N PHE A 12 12.54 -3.95 -5.71
CA PHE A 12 12.70 -3.84 -7.16
C PHE A 12 12.47 -5.19 -7.86
N SER A 13 12.93 -6.29 -7.27
CA SER A 13 12.66 -7.65 -7.76
C SER A 13 11.17 -8.00 -7.70
N VAL A 14 10.46 -7.60 -6.64
CA VAL A 14 9.01 -7.78 -6.52
C VAL A 14 8.27 -6.92 -7.54
N LEU A 15 8.70 -5.67 -7.74
CA LEU A 15 8.15 -4.78 -8.77
C LEU A 15 8.32 -5.38 -10.17
N SER A 16 9.52 -5.89 -10.49
CA SER A 16 9.79 -6.59 -11.75
C SER A 16 8.93 -7.85 -11.91
N PHE A 17 8.76 -8.64 -10.85
CA PHE A 17 7.94 -9.85 -10.88
C PHE A 17 6.46 -9.54 -11.12
N ILE A 18 5.92 -8.51 -10.47
CA ILE A 18 4.52 -8.09 -10.64
C ILE A 18 4.28 -7.59 -12.08
N ILE A 19 5.19 -6.78 -12.64
CA ILE A 19 5.07 -6.30 -14.02
C ILE A 19 5.11 -7.47 -15.02
N ILE A 20 6.02 -8.43 -14.82
CA ILE A 20 6.12 -9.63 -15.66
C ILE A 20 4.87 -10.50 -15.52
N ALA A 21 4.34 -10.68 -14.31
CA ALA A 21 3.13 -11.46 -14.07
C ALA A 21 1.89 -10.83 -14.75
N ILE A 22 1.75 -9.51 -14.68
CA ILE A 22 0.66 -8.77 -15.36
C ILE A 22 0.79 -8.92 -16.89
N PHE A 23 2.00 -8.80 -17.42
CA PHE A 23 2.26 -9.01 -18.85
C PHE A 23 1.88 -10.43 -19.29
N PHE A 24 2.25 -11.45 -18.51
CA PHE A 24 1.90 -12.84 -18.79
C PHE A 24 0.40 -13.15 -18.71
N ILE A 25 -0.31 -12.53 -17.76
CA ILE A 25 -1.77 -12.71 -17.62
C ILE A 25 -2.49 -12.20 -18.87
N LYS A 26 -2.06 -11.05 -19.41
CA LYS A 26 -2.59 -10.51 -20.67
C LYS A 26 -2.35 -11.47 -21.84
N GLU A 27 -1.12 -11.94 -21.99
CA GLU A 27 -0.71 -12.77 -23.13
C GLU A 27 -1.39 -14.16 -23.11
N ILE A 28 -1.51 -14.80 -21.93
CA ILE A 28 -2.02 -16.18 -21.81
C ILE A 28 -3.54 -16.25 -21.77
N PHE A 29 -4.19 -15.38 -21.01
CA PHE A 29 -5.63 -15.51 -20.77
C PHE A 29 -6.48 -14.71 -21.76
N ASN A 30 -5.86 -13.87 -22.60
CA ASN A 30 -6.55 -12.91 -23.48
C ASN A 30 -7.61 -12.08 -22.72
N ILE A 31 -7.42 -11.96 -21.40
CA ILE A 31 -8.16 -11.07 -20.54
C ILE A 31 -7.44 -9.75 -20.73
N ASP A 32 -8.10 -8.79 -21.36
CA ASP A 32 -7.69 -7.40 -21.35
C ASP A 32 -7.91 -6.84 -19.93
N LEU A 33 -7.04 -7.29 -19.03
CA LEU A 33 -6.73 -6.67 -17.75
C LEU A 33 -5.80 -5.47 -18.01
N MET A 34 -5.99 -4.82 -19.16
CA MET A 34 -5.21 -3.75 -19.76
C MET A 34 -6.15 -2.84 -20.52
N ILE A 35 -7.12 -2.29 -19.81
CA ILE A 35 -7.92 -1.17 -20.32
C ILE A 35 -7.64 0.05 -19.46
N GLY A 36 -6.53 0.72 -19.80
CA GLY A 36 -6.15 2.03 -19.26
C GLY A 36 -4.89 2.04 -18.39
N ASP A 37 -4.26 3.21 -18.28
CA ASP A 37 -3.00 3.46 -17.54
C ASP A 37 -3.06 3.12 -16.03
N TRP A 38 -4.24 2.78 -15.50
CA TRP A 38 -4.52 2.66 -14.06
C TRP A 38 -3.98 1.37 -13.42
N GLU A 39 -3.90 0.25 -14.13
CA GLU A 39 -3.45 -1.04 -13.56
C GLU A 39 -1.94 -1.02 -13.24
N TYR A 40 -1.14 -0.39 -14.10
CA TYR A 40 0.28 -0.12 -13.83
C TYR A 40 0.45 0.78 -12.61
N LEU A 41 -0.45 1.75 -12.45
CA LEU A 41 -0.45 2.65 -11.31
C LEU A 41 -0.79 1.90 -10.02
N ILE A 42 -1.76 0.97 -10.05
CA ILE A 42 -2.08 0.10 -8.92
C ILE A 42 -0.89 -0.82 -8.58
N ALA A 43 -0.26 -1.46 -9.57
CA ALA A 43 0.90 -2.32 -9.35
C ALA A 43 2.09 -1.56 -8.73
N LEU A 44 2.33 -0.34 -9.19
CA LEU A 44 3.34 0.56 -8.64
C LEU A 44 3.02 0.92 -7.19
N PHE A 45 1.75 1.25 -6.88
CA PHE A 45 1.30 1.53 -5.51
C PHE A 45 1.43 0.32 -4.58
N ILE A 46 1.14 -0.89 -5.05
CA ILE A 46 1.35 -2.13 -4.29
C ILE A 46 2.82 -2.28 -3.92
N SER A 47 3.73 -2.08 -4.88
CA SER A 47 5.16 -2.22 -4.64
C SER A 47 5.71 -1.15 -3.69
N ILE A 48 5.28 0.11 -3.85
CA ILE A 48 5.63 1.19 -2.92
C ILE A 48 5.14 0.86 -1.52
N THR A 49 3.88 0.43 -1.39
CA THR A 49 3.28 0.04 -0.11
C THR A 49 4.05 -1.10 0.55
N TYR A 50 4.41 -2.13 -0.21
CA TYR A 50 5.23 -3.23 0.26
C TYR A 50 6.60 -2.75 0.74
N CYS A 51 7.24 -1.83 0.02
CA CYS A 51 8.51 -1.23 0.43
C CYS A 51 8.38 -0.47 1.75
N PHE A 52 7.32 0.34 1.91
CA PHE A 52 7.05 1.04 3.17
C PHE A 52 6.82 0.08 4.35
N ILE A 53 6.04 -0.98 4.15
CA ILE A 53 5.82 -2.02 5.16
C ILE A 53 7.15 -2.63 5.60
N LEU A 54 8.02 -3.00 4.64
CA LEU A 54 9.33 -3.55 4.95
C LEU A 54 10.24 -2.54 5.66
N MET A 55 10.21 -1.27 5.27
CA MET A 55 10.96 -0.20 5.94
C MET A 55 10.55 -0.06 7.40
N ILE A 56 9.26 -0.14 7.70
CA ILE A 56 8.71 -0.10 9.06
C ILE A 56 9.08 -1.35 9.83
N TYR A 57 8.88 -2.53 9.24
CA TYR A 57 9.10 -3.82 9.90
C TYR A 57 10.56 -4.03 10.32
N TYR A 58 11.49 -3.78 9.40
CA TYR A 58 12.94 -3.95 9.63
C TYR A 58 13.62 -2.75 10.29
N GLU A 59 12.88 -1.68 10.61
CA GLU A 59 13.43 -0.42 11.14
C GLU A 59 14.68 0.07 10.39
N ILE A 60 14.66 -0.01 9.05
CA ILE A 60 15.77 0.43 8.20
C ILE A 60 16.16 1.87 8.53
N TYR A 61 15.13 2.67 8.79
CA TYR A 61 15.19 3.99 9.40
C TYR A 61 14.43 3.95 10.73
N PRO A 62 14.81 4.77 11.72
CA PRO A 62 14.10 4.86 12.99
C PRO A 62 12.78 5.63 12.82
N LEU A 63 11.89 5.08 11.99
CA LEU A 63 10.60 5.64 11.57
C LEU A 63 9.60 5.69 12.74
N THR A 64 9.85 4.93 13.79
CA THR A 64 9.17 4.92 15.09
C THR A 64 9.56 6.11 15.99
N LYS A 65 10.60 6.90 15.64
CA LYS A 65 10.95 8.12 16.40
C LYS A 65 9.87 9.20 16.23
N ALA A 66 9.69 10.00 17.28
CA ALA A 66 8.66 11.05 17.37
C ALA A 66 8.61 12.01 16.17
N ARG A 67 9.76 12.27 15.51
CA ARG A 67 9.84 13.17 14.34
C ARG A 67 9.04 12.68 13.12
N TYR A 68 8.96 11.36 12.91
CA TYR A 68 8.27 10.78 11.75
C TYR A 68 6.86 10.27 12.08
N ARG A 69 6.51 10.20 13.37
CA ARG A 69 5.18 9.79 13.85
C ARG A 69 4.04 10.62 13.24
N LEU A 70 4.23 11.94 13.15
CA LEU A 70 3.23 12.85 12.56
C LEU A 70 2.90 12.47 11.11
N LEU A 71 3.92 12.12 10.32
CA LEU A 71 3.76 11.79 8.91
C LEU A 71 2.89 10.53 8.71
N PHE A 72 3.07 9.50 9.54
CA PHE A 72 2.21 8.32 9.51
C PHE A 72 0.80 8.60 10.02
N ILE A 73 0.64 9.47 11.04
CA ILE A 73 -0.69 9.89 11.50
C ILE A 73 -1.45 10.65 10.40
N PHE A 74 -0.79 11.54 9.66
CA PHE A 74 -1.38 12.22 8.52
C PHE A 74 -1.80 11.25 7.42
N PHE A 75 -0.96 10.23 7.11
CA PHE A 75 -1.34 9.17 6.18
C PHE A 75 -2.55 8.36 6.66
N GLY A 76 -2.62 8.05 7.96
CA GLY A 76 -3.76 7.38 8.57
C GLY A 76 -5.05 8.21 8.47
N LEU A 77 -5.01 9.49 8.85
CA LEU A 77 -6.16 10.40 8.76
C LEU A 77 -6.63 10.58 7.32
N TYR A 78 -5.70 10.73 6.39
CA TYR A 78 -6.00 10.79 4.96
C TYR A 78 -6.66 9.49 4.48
N GLY A 79 -6.05 8.34 4.79
CA GLY A 79 -6.56 7.03 4.41
C GLY A 79 -7.98 6.79 4.93
N PHE A 80 -8.20 6.89 6.24
CA PHE A 80 -9.51 6.64 6.84
C PHE A 80 -10.57 7.67 6.42
N GLY A 81 -10.22 8.96 6.35
CA GLY A 81 -11.15 10.02 5.99
C GLY A 81 -11.68 9.87 4.57
N PHE A 82 -10.78 9.69 3.60
CA PHE A 82 -11.18 9.52 2.20
C PHE A 82 -11.81 8.15 1.94
N PHE A 83 -11.34 7.08 2.61
CA PHE A 83 -11.97 5.76 2.49
C PHE A 83 -13.45 5.78 2.94
N GLY A 84 -13.75 6.45 4.06
CA GLY A 84 -15.12 6.63 4.53
C GLY A 84 -15.97 7.45 3.56
N LEU A 85 -15.41 8.51 2.96
CA LEU A 85 -16.09 9.34 1.96
C LEU A 85 -16.41 8.53 0.70
N TYR A 86 -15.46 7.75 0.18
CA TYR A 86 -15.68 6.92 -1.01
C TYR A 86 -16.70 5.80 -0.74
N LEU A 87 -16.65 5.16 0.43
CA LEU A 87 -17.69 4.21 0.84
C LEU A 87 -19.08 4.85 0.90
N PHE A 88 -19.18 6.04 1.49
CA PHE A 88 -20.45 6.77 1.54
C PHE A 88 -20.98 7.07 0.13
N LEU A 89 -20.12 7.47 -0.80
CA LEU A 89 -20.52 7.72 -2.18
C LEU A 89 -21.02 6.46 -2.90
N ILE A 90 -20.43 5.29 -2.62
CA ILE A 90 -20.90 4.01 -3.18
C ILE A 90 -22.28 3.66 -2.62
N ILE A 91 -22.48 3.83 -1.32
CA ILE A 91 -23.78 3.56 -0.67
C ILE A 91 -24.89 4.48 -1.23
N ASN A 92 -24.54 5.71 -1.61
CA ASN A 92 -25.48 6.64 -2.26
C ASN A 92 -25.73 6.33 -3.75
N GLY A 93 -25.29 5.17 -4.24
CA GLY A 93 -25.62 4.68 -5.58
C GLY A 93 -24.64 5.11 -6.67
N LYS A 94 -23.46 5.67 -6.33
CA LYS A 94 -22.41 5.82 -7.35
C LYS A 94 -21.87 4.43 -7.72
N PRO A 95 -21.82 4.09 -9.02
CA PRO A 95 -21.43 2.76 -9.45
C PRO A 95 -19.94 2.50 -9.15
N LEU A 96 -19.65 1.40 -8.47
CA LEU A 96 -18.28 0.93 -8.23
C LEU A 96 -17.64 0.40 -9.52
N ILE A 97 -18.45 -0.23 -10.37
CA ILE A 97 -18.07 -0.85 -11.64
C ILE A 97 -18.94 -0.26 -12.74
N ILE A 98 -18.32 0.20 -13.82
CA ILE A 98 -18.98 0.74 -15.02
C ILE A 98 -18.43 -0.07 -16.19
N ASP A 99 -19.30 -0.63 -17.04
CA ASP A 99 -18.91 -1.37 -18.24
C ASP A 99 -17.85 -2.47 -17.99
N ASN A 100 -18.07 -3.28 -16.94
CA ASN A 100 -17.15 -4.34 -16.49
C ASN A 100 -15.75 -3.86 -16.05
N GLN A 101 -15.56 -2.55 -15.90
CA GLN A 101 -14.32 -1.92 -15.46
C GLN A 101 -14.49 -1.24 -14.11
N LEU A 102 -13.40 -1.18 -13.35
CA LEU A 102 -13.41 -0.47 -12.07
C LEU A 102 -13.59 1.03 -12.33
N SER A 103 -14.61 1.62 -11.71
CA SER A 103 -14.80 3.07 -11.79
C SER A 103 -13.62 3.81 -11.14
N VAL A 104 -13.43 5.08 -11.50
CA VAL A 104 -12.44 5.96 -10.84
C VAL A 104 -12.61 5.93 -9.32
N LEU A 105 -13.85 5.90 -8.85
CA LEU A 105 -14.17 5.85 -7.43
C LEU A 105 -13.77 4.52 -6.78
N GLY A 106 -13.91 3.41 -7.50
CA GLY A 106 -13.38 2.11 -7.08
C GLY A 106 -11.85 2.11 -7.01
N CYS A 107 -11.16 2.71 -7.98
CA CYS A 107 -9.70 2.88 -7.94
C CYS A 107 -9.25 3.71 -6.74
N GLU A 108 -9.89 4.85 -6.48
CA GLU A 108 -9.60 5.71 -5.32
C GLU A 108 -9.82 5.00 -3.99
N LEU A 109 -10.84 4.13 -3.91
CA LEU A 109 -11.07 3.29 -2.73
C LEU A 109 -9.95 2.25 -2.53
N ILE A 110 -9.47 1.63 -3.60
CA ILE A 110 -8.31 0.73 -3.54
C ILE A 110 -7.06 1.51 -3.11
N PHE A 111 -6.79 2.68 -3.68
CA PHE A 111 -5.62 3.48 -3.29
C PHE A 111 -5.65 3.91 -1.82
N THR A 112 -6.81 4.35 -1.32
CA THR A 112 -6.97 4.74 0.09
C THR A 112 -6.76 3.55 1.04
N SER A 113 -7.14 2.33 0.62
CA SER A 113 -6.90 1.12 1.41
C SER A 113 -5.40 0.84 1.64
N PHE A 114 -4.52 1.13 0.66
CA PHE A 114 -3.07 0.98 0.85
C PHE A 114 -2.51 1.91 1.92
N TYR A 115 -2.97 3.16 1.98
CA TYR A 115 -2.56 4.10 3.04
C TYR A 115 -2.99 3.60 4.43
N ILE A 116 -4.18 3.01 4.55
CA ILE A 116 -4.66 2.41 5.79
C ILE A 116 -3.76 1.23 6.19
N ILE A 117 -3.37 0.36 5.25
CA ILE A 117 -2.48 -0.78 5.52
C ILE A 117 -1.11 -0.31 6.04
N ILE A 118 -0.53 0.74 5.42
CA ILE A 118 0.75 1.33 5.88
C ILE A 118 0.60 1.86 7.32
N PHE A 119 -0.51 2.55 7.61
CA PHE A 119 -0.79 3.08 8.94
C PHE A 119 -0.96 1.98 9.99
N ILE A 120 -1.74 0.93 9.70
CA ILE A 120 -1.92 -0.21 10.60
C ILE A 120 -0.58 -0.89 10.90
N THR A 121 0.24 -1.11 9.87
CA THR A 121 1.59 -1.69 10.01
C THR A 121 2.45 -0.84 10.94
N TYR A 122 2.40 0.49 10.79
CA TYR A 122 3.09 1.42 11.69
C TYR A 122 2.59 1.29 13.13
N VAL A 123 1.27 1.28 13.36
CA VAL A 123 0.68 1.14 14.70
C VAL A 123 1.09 -0.17 15.36
N ILE A 124 0.98 -1.30 14.64
CA ILE A 124 1.41 -2.61 15.13
C ILE A 124 2.88 -2.58 15.55
N LYS A 125 3.75 -1.97 14.73
CA LYS A 125 5.18 -1.89 15.05
C LYS A 125 5.46 -1.00 16.27
N VAL A 126 4.76 0.13 16.41
CA VAL A 126 4.88 1.00 17.59
C VAL A 126 4.48 0.26 18.86
N ILE A 127 3.37 -0.48 18.83
CA ILE A 127 2.90 -1.29 19.96
C ILE A 127 3.92 -2.40 20.26
N TYR A 128 4.38 -3.13 19.25
CA TYR A 128 5.38 -4.19 19.40
C TYR A 128 6.66 -3.71 20.08
N ASN A 129 7.21 -2.58 19.61
CA ASN A 129 8.39 -1.98 20.21
C ASN A 129 8.16 -1.53 21.65
N HIS A 130 6.97 -1.03 21.99
CA HIS A 130 6.66 -0.62 23.35
C HIS A 130 6.71 -1.83 24.31
N TYR A 131 6.13 -2.97 23.91
CA TYR A 131 6.12 -4.19 24.72
C TYR A 131 7.49 -4.87 24.80
N HIS A 132 8.28 -4.89 23.73
CA HIS A 132 9.60 -5.54 23.74
C HIS A 132 10.73 -4.65 24.29
N GLN A 133 10.49 -3.35 24.53
CA GLN A 133 11.44 -2.50 25.27
C GLN A 133 11.37 -2.72 26.78
N ASP A 134 10.29 -3.29 27.31
CA ASP A 134 10.14 -3.61 28.74
C ASP A 134 10.78 -4.96 29.11
N ASP A 135 11.01 -5.86 28.14
CA ASP A 135 11.66 -7.17 28.36
C ASP A 135 13.21 -7.10 28.37
N ASP A 136 13.79 -6.03 27.83
CA ASP A 136 15.25 -5.82 27.73
C ASP A 136 15.84 -4.93 28.86
N ASN A 137 15.02 -4.50 29.83
CA ASN A 137 15.42 -3.70 31.01
C ASN A 137 15.37 -4.52 32.31
#